data_AF-A0A1G9VH60-F1
#
_entry.id   AF-A0A1G9VH60-F1
#
_cell.length_a   1.000
_cell.length_b   1.000
_cell.length_c   1.000
_cell.angle_alpha   90.00
_cell.angle_beta   90.00
_cell.angle_gamma   90.00
#
_symmetry.space_group_name_H-M   'P 1'
#
loop_
_entity.id
_entity.type
_entity.pdbx_description
1 polymer ?
#
loop_
_entity_poly.entity_id
_entity_poly.type
_entity_poly.pdbx_seq_one_letter_code
_entity_poly.pdbx_strand_id
1 'polypeptide(L)'
;MSGDGQADLTGLWQQRWPRCPPVGYKLRGPYQDVWVRFHSLPESKRYAEDESEYAVVLERYNTVLDELFAGADVYVISPLWTTEAEVPPAGPRTGYWQSLLVADDPDPELRTYCHLFAARRPWQRGCIDDLLRDTADDKVAGILITDIRMQRIHHPYDGGADVFLATPGERVRMRNRHADWLSRHPSGL
;
A
#
# COMPACT_ATOMS: atom_id res chain seq x y z
N MET A 1 7.93 2.14 25.21
CA MET A 1 7.75 3.55 24.77
C MET A 1 6.84 3.60 23.55
N SER A 2 5.62 3.07 23.64
CA SER A 2 4.84 2.65 22.46
C SER A 2 3.49 3.35 22.27
N GLY A 3 2.97 4.09 23.25
CA GLY A 3 1.66 4.75 23.14
C GLY A 3 1.66 6.05 22.33
N ASP A 4 2.61 6.94 22.60
CA ASP A 4 2.63 8.29 21.99
C ASP A 4 2.85 8.24 20.47
N GLY A 5 3.76 7.39 20.00
CA GLY A 5 4.01 7.21 18.56
C GLY A 5 2.82 6.63 17.79
N GLN A 6 1.94 5.87 18.43
CA GLN A 6 0.72 5.32 17.80
C GLN A 6 -0.36 6.39 17.63
N ALA A 7 -0.57 7.21 18.67
CA ALA A 7 -1.51 8.32 18.63
C ALA A 7 -1.14 9.32 17.54
N ASP A 8 0.16 9.61 17.38
CA ASP A 8 0.69 10.49 16.34
C ASP A 8 0.40 9.97 14.92
N LEU A 9 0.63 8.68 14.66
CA LEU A 9 0.34 8.07 13.35
C LEU A 9 -1.17 8.09 13.02
N THR A 10 -2.02 7.81 14.01
CA THR A 10 -3.47 7.83 13.84
C THR A 10 -3.97 9.25 13.56
N GLY A 11 -3.50 10.25 14.30
CA GLY A 11 -3.82 11.66 14.04
C GLY A 11 -3.34 12.12 12.67
N LEU A 12 -2.14 11.71 12.27
CA LEU A 12 -1.59 12.01 10.94
C LEU A 12 -2.43 11.39 9.82
N TRP A 13 -2.83 10.12 9.97
CA TRP A 13 -3.70 9.45 9.01
C TRP A 13 -5.05 10.17 8.91
N GLN A 14 -5.69 10.48 10.04
CA GLN A 14 -6.98 11.19 10.05
C GLN A 14 -6.88 12.58 9.43
N GLN A 15 -5.76 13.28 9.57
CA GLN A 15 -5.56 14.58 8.93
C GLN A 15 -5.49 14.46 7.40
N ARG A 16 -4.89 13.39 6.87
CA ARG A 16 -4.62 13.22 5.43
C ARG A 16 -5.70 12.44 4.69
N TRP A 17 -6.18 11.38 5.31
CA TRP A 17 -7.13 10.41 4.76
C TRP A 17 -8.36 10.23 5.67
N PRO A 18 -9.08 11.31 6.05
CA PRO A 18 -10.16 11.25 7.06
C PRO A 18 -11.37 10.38 6.69
N ARG A 19 -11.56 10.04 5.41
CA ARG A 19 -12.78 9.38 4.92
C ARG A 19 -12.71 7.86 4.93
N CYS A 20 -11.56 7.26 5.21
CA CYS A 20 -11.44 5.81 5.30
C CYS A 20 -10.28 5.38 6.22
N PRO A 21 -10.33 4.17 6.78
CA PRO A 21 -9.21 3.62 7.51
C PRO A 21 -8.00 3.35 6.58
N PRO A 22 -6.80 3.10 7.15
CA PRO A 22 -5.60 2.65 6.44
C PRO A 22 -5.71 1.23 5.87
N VAL A 23 -6.63 1.09 4.91
CA VAL A 23 -6.92 -0.14 4.16
C VAL A 23 -6.91 0.21 2.68
N GLY A 24 -5.92 -0.30 1.93
CA GLY A 24 -5.59 0.12 0.57
C GLY A 24 -6.78 0.24 -0.39
N TYR A 25 -7.57 -0.84 -0.53
CA TYR A 25 -8.71 -0.84 -1.44
C TYR A 25 -9.84 0.14 -1.04
N LYS A 26 -9.95 0.50 0.24
CA LYS A 26 -10.98 1.44 0.73
C LYS A 26 -10.67 2.89 0.34
N LEU A 27 -9.43 3.22 -0.02
CA LEU A 27 -9.03 4.57 -0.47
C LEU A 27 -9.60 4.92 -1.86
N ARG A 28 -9.80 3.94 -2.74
CA ARG A 28 -10.17 4.14 -4.15
C ARG A 28 -11.46 4.95 -4.33
N GLY A 29 -12.47 4.67 -3.51
CA GLY A 29 -13.79 5.29 -3.62
C GLY A 29 -13.80 6.75 -3.21
N PRO A 30 -13.39 7.10 -1.97
CA PRO A 30 -13.38 8.48 -1.55
C PRO A 30 -12.37 9.33 -2.34
N TYR A 31 -11.17 8.81 -2.62
CA TYR A 31 -10.03 9.59 -3.13
C TYR A 31 -9.79 9.43 -4.64
N GLN A 32 -10.86 9.28 -5.43
CA GLN A 32 -10.79 9.08 -6.88
C GLN A 32 -10.07 10.19 -7.63
N ASP A 33 -10.11 11.42 -7.15
CA ASP A 33 -9.52 12.60 -7.78
C ASP A 33 -7.98 12.59 -7.73
N VAL A 34 -7.41 11.92 -6.73
CA VAL A 34 -5.96 11.78 -6.53
C VAL A 34 -5.42 10.35 -6.72
N TRP A 35 -6.28 9.42 -7.12
CA TRP A 35 -5.94 8.01 -7.33
C TRP A 35 -5.56 7.70 -8.79
N VAL A 36 -4.52 6.90 -8.99
CA VAL A 36 -4.18 6.24 -10.25
C VAL A 36 -3.77 4.80 -9.99
N ARG A 37 -4.14 3.89 -10.90
CA ARG A 37 -3.71 2.49 -10.91
C ARG A 37 -2.71 2.24 -12.02
N PHE A 38 -1.67 1.47 -11.73
CA PHE A 38 -0.69 0.98 -12.71
C PHE A 38 -0.62 -0.54 -12.69
N HIS A 39 -0.46 -1.16 -13.86
CA HIS A 39 -0.16 -2.59 -13.97
C HIS A 39 1.33 -2.85 -13.74
N SER A 40 1.64 -3.93 -13.03
CA SER A 40 3.02 -4.34 -12.76
C SER A 40 3.68 -5.05 -13.94
N LEU A 41 2.88 -5.62 -14.85
CA LEU A 41 3.35 -6.27 -16.07
C LEU A 41 2.69 -5.67 -17.33
N PRO A 42 3.31 -5.85 -18.50
CA PRO A 42 2.68 -5.53 -19.78
C PRO A 42 1.36 -6.26 -19.98
N GLU A 43 0.49 -5.70 -20.82
CA GLU A 43 -0.77 -6.33 -21.24
C GLU A 43 -1.72 -6.66 -20.07
N SER A 44 -1.53 -5.99 -18.93
CA SER A 44 -2.28 -6.25 -17.70
C SER A 44 -2.13 -7.69 -17.18
N LYS A 45 -1.02 -8.38 -17.51
CA LYS A 45 -0.69 -9.69 -16.93
C LYS A 45 -0.61 -9.57 -15.41
N ARG A 46 -1.16 -10.57 -14.71
CA ARG A 46 -1.32 -10.54 -13.25
C ARG A 46 -0.10 -11.07 -12.48
N TYR A 47 0.42 -12.22 -12.90
CA TYR A 47 1.51 -12.91 -12.19
C TYR A 47 2.73 -13.07 -13.08
N ALA A 48 3.91 -12.94 -12.47
CA ALA A 48 5.18 -13.25 -13.13
C ALA A 48 5.40 -14.77 -13.16
N GLU A 49 5.91 -15.28 -14.28
CA GLU A 49 6.18 -16.70 -14.51
C GLU A 49 7.68 -17.02 -14.47
N ASP A 50 8.53 -16.00 -14.64
CA ASP A 50 9.99 -16.14 -14.62
C ASP A 50 10.69 -14.89 -14.04
N GLU A 51 12.00 -14.99 -13.81
CA GLU A 51 12.82 -13.92 -13.23
C GLU A 51 12.88 -12.66 -14.10
N SER A 52 12.69 -12.77 -15.42
CA SER A 52 12.67 -11.61 -16.30
C SER A 52 11.39 -10.80 -16.10
N GLU A 53 10.26 -11.47 -15.85
CA GLU A 53 9.00 -10.81 -15.50
C GLU A 53 9.04 -10.24 -14.08
N TYR A 54 9.65 -10.94 -13.11
CA TYR A 54 9.89 -10.35 -11.79
C TYR A 54 10.75 -9.08 -11.87
N ALA A 55 11.77 -9.06 -12.72
CA ALA A 55 12.55 -7.85 -12.94
C ALA A 55 11.68 -6.70 -13.46
N VAL A 56 10.72 -6.96 -14.35
CA VAL A 56 9.76 -5.94 -14.82
C VAL A 56 8.83 -5.46 -13.70
N VAL A 57 8.29 -6.38 -12.90
CA VAL A 57 7.43 -6.03 -11.75
C VAL A 57 8.18 -5.12 -10.77
N LEU A 58 9.37 -5.54 -10.34
CA LEU A 58 10.19 -4.78 -9.41
C LEU A 58 10.64 -3.45 -10.01
N GLU A 59 10.97 -3.41 -11.29
CA GLU A 59 11.33 -2.17 -12.00
C GLU A 59 10.20 -1.16 -11.97
N ARG A 60 8.96 -1.57 -12.27
CA ARG A 60 7.79 -0.67 -12.25
C ARG A 60 7.46 -0.19 -10.84
N TYR A 61 7.43 -1.09 -9.85
CA TYR A 61 7.16 -0.70 -8.46
C TYR A 61 8.23 0.25 -7.92
N ASN A 62 9.51 -0.08 -8.08
CA ASN A 62 10.60 0.77 -7.62
C ASN A 62 10.62 2.12 -8.34
N THR A 63 10.30 2.16 -9.64
CA THR A 63 10.21 3.43 -10.37
C THR A 63 9.15 4.36 -9.80
N VAL A 64 7.96 3.83 -9.50
CA VAL A 64 6.92 4.65 -8.85
C VAL A 64 7.35 5.06 -7.44
N LEU A 65 7.93 4.15 -6.65
CA LEU A 65 8.38 4.45 -5.29
C LEU A 65 9.51 5.48 -5.26
N ASP A 66 10.46 5.42 -6.19
CA ASP A 66 11.53 6.42 -6.33
C ASP A 66 10.95 7.81 -6.63
N GLU A 67 10.00 7.91 -7.56
CA GLU A 67 9.35 9.19 -7.85
C GLU A 67 8.60 9.78 -6.65
N LEU A 68 8.04 8.92 -5.80
CA LEU A 68 7.29 9.34 -4.63
C LEU A 68 8.20 9.71 -3.45
N PHE A 69 9.30 8.96 -3.26
CA PHE A 69 10.00 8.88 -1.98
C PHE A 69 11.53 8.97 -2.05
N ALA A 70 12.14 9.20 -3.23
CA ALA A 70 13.58 9.38 -3.34
C ALA A 70 14.11 10.46 -2.38
N GLY A 71 15.11 10.09 -1.58
CA GLY A 71 15.73 10.98 -0.60
C GLY A 71 14.89 11.24 0.67
N ALA A 72 13.81 10.49 0.88
CA ALA A 72 12.97 10.61 2.07
C ALA A 72 12.95 9.31 2.91
N ASP A 73 12.50 9.43 4.15
CA ASP A 73 12.06 8.27 4.93
C ASP A 73 10.63 7.89 4.52
N VAL A 74 10.33 6.60 4.61
CA VAL A 74 9.01 6.03 4.38
C VAL A 74 8.54 5.24 5.60
N TYR A 75 7.22 5.13 5.74
CA TYR A 75 6.62 4.03 6.49
C TYR A 75 6.26 2.91 5.53
N VAL A 76 6.70 1.70 5.87
CA VAL A 76 6.16 0.45 5.32
C VAL A 76 5.13 -0.06 6.31
N ILE A 77 3.87 -0.03 5.90
CA ILE A 77 2.72 -0.41 6.72
C ILE A 77 2.25 -1.79 6.27
N SER A 78 2.40 -2.77 7.14
CA SER A 78 2.05 -4.17 6.87
C SER A 78 0.84 -4.59 7.67
N PRO A 79 -0.22 -5.11 7.04
CA PRO A 79 -1.38 -5.64 7.75
C PRO A 79 -1.16 -7.08 8.20
N LEU A 80 -1.87 -7.45 9.26
CA LEU A 80 -2.14 -8.82 9.67
C LEU A 80 -3.66 -8.97 9.77
N TRP A 81 -4.21 -9.87 8.96
CA TRP A 81 -5.64 -10.12 8.90
C TRP A 81 -6.01 -11.31 9.80
N THR A 82 -7.04 -11.16 10.61
CA THR A 82 -7.50 -12.17 11.59
C THR A 82 -9.03 -12.10 11.74
N THR A 83 -9.61 -13.12 12.35
CA THR A 83 -11.00 -13.10 12.83
C THR A 83 -11.10 -12.61 14.29
N GLU A 84 -9.96 -12.49 14.97
CA GLU A 84 -9.85 -12.17 16.40
C GLU A 84 -9.45 -10.70 16.63
N ALA A 85 -10.00 -10.11 17.70
CA ALA A 85 -9.66 -8.74 18.10
C ALA A 85 -8.24 -8.62 18.67
N GLU A 86 -7.71 -9.71 19.23
CA GLU A 86 -6.38 -9.76 19.79
C GLU A 86 -5.33 -9.97 18.70
N VAL A 87 -4.24 -9.20 18.77
CA VAL A 87 -3.10 -9.39 17.89
C VAL A 87 -2.45 -10.74 18.25
N PRO A 88 -2.35 -11.70 17.32
CA PRO A 88 -1.67 -12.96 17.60
C PRO A 88 -0.23 -12.71 18.07
N PRO A 89 0.29 -13.51 19.03
CA PRO A 89 1.68 -13.45 19.43
C PRO A 89 2.59 -13.96 18.30
N ALA A 90 2.83 -13.12 17.29
CA ALA A 90 3.52 -13.49 16.07
C ALA A 90 4.90 -12.84 16.01
N GLY A 91 5.94 -13.57 16.44
CA GLY A 91 7.36 -13.24 16.24
C GLY A 91 7.79 -11.82 16.63
N PRO A 92 9.00 -11.37 16.26
CA PRO A 92 9.43 -10.00 16.51
C PRO A 92 8.79 -9.02 15.52
N ARG A 93 7.45 -8.93 15.48
CA ARG A 93 6.75 -7.87 14.76
C ARG A 93 6.85 -6.58 15.57
N THR A 94 7.79 -5.72 15.21
CA THR A 94 7.96 -4.39 15.81
C THR A 94 7.08 -3.37 15.10
N GLY A 95 6.77 -2.26 15.79
CA GLY A 95 6.04 -1.15 15.18
C GLY A 95 4.53 -1.33 15.08
N TYR A 96 3.89 -2.07 16.00
CA TYR A 96 2.42 -2.10 16.10
C TYR A 96 1.86 -0.66 16.14
N TRP A 97 0.93 -0.38 15.23
CA TRP A 97 0.26 0.91 15.11
C TRP A 97 -1.15 0.87 15.69
N GLN A 98 -2.05 0.08 15.10
CA GLN A 98 -3.45 0.01 15.52
C GLN A 98 -4.12 -1.26 15.00
N SER A 99 -5.25 -1.62 15.62
CA SER A 99 -6.15 -2.69 15.16
C SER A 99 -7.46 -2.09 14.68
N LEU A 100 -7.96 -2.58 13.55
CA LEU A 100 -9.18 -2.13 12.92
C LEU A 100 -10.16 -3.28 12.80
N LEU A 101 -11.42 -3.08 13.20
CA LEU A 101 -12.51 -3.96 12.78
C LEU A 101 -12.94 -3.53 11.37
N VAL A 102 -12.54 -4.30 10.36
CA VAL A 102 -12.74 -3.97 8.94
C VAL A 102 -14.10 -4.42 8.44
N ALA A 103 -14.59 -5.56 8.94
CA ALA A 103 -15.93 -6.10 8.72
C ALA A 103 -16.45 -6.70 10.03
N ASP A 104 -17.60 -6.21 10.50
CA ASP A 104 -18.28 -6.64 11.71
C ASP A 104 -19.44 -7.56 11.36
N ASP A 105 -19.14 -8.84 11.13
CA ASP A 105 -20.14 -9.86 10.86
C ASP A 105 -20.71 -10.43 12.18
N PRO A 106 -22.03 -10.69 12.26
CA PRO A 106 -22.61 -11.40 13.39
C PRO A 106 -21.96 -12.75 13.66
N ASP A 107 -21.53 -13.46 12.62
CA ASP A 107 -20.73 -14.69 12.73
C ASP A 107 -19.27 -14.33 13.06
N PRO A 108 -18.75 -14.69 14.25
CA PRO A 108 -17.38 -14.39 14.63
C PRO A 108 -16.33 -14.92 13.66
N GLU A 109 -16.59 -16.03 12.96
CA GLU A 109 -15.66 -16.62 11.98
C GLU A 109 -15.57 -15.80 10.69
N LEU A 110 -16.56 -14.94 10.42
CA LEU A 110 -16.61 -14.05 9.27
C LEU A 110 -16.21 -12.61 9.60
N ARG A 111 -15.98 -12.30 10.88
CA ARG A 111 -15.40 -11.01 11.27
C ARG A 111 -14.01 -10.85 10.70
N THR A 112 -13.67 -9.63 10.33
CA THR A 112 -12.36 -9.32 9.77
C THR A 112 -11.73 -8.19 10.57
N TYR A 113 -10.69 -8.52 11.31
CA TYR A 113 -9.77 -7.56 11.92
C TYR A 113 -8.53 -7.37 11.04
N CYS A 114 -7.98 -6.16 11.08
CA CYS A 114 -6.73 -5.80 10.44
C CYS A 114 -5.82 -5.12 11.47
N HIS A 115 -4.76 -5.79 11.86
CA HIS A 115 -3.73 -5.24 12.74
C HIS A 115 -2.60 -4.66 11.90
N LEU A 116 -2.35 -3.36 12.05
CA LEU A 116 -1.36 -2.64 11.25
C LEU A 116 -0.06 -2.46 12.02
N PHE A 117 1.03 -2.72 11.33
CA PHE A 117 2.39 -2.49 11.81
C PHE A 117 3.07 -1.49 10.88
N ALA A 118 3.66 -0.43 11.43
CA ALA A 118 4.35 0.60 10.67
C ALA A 118 5.85 0.61 11.02
N ALA A 119 6.68 0.28 10.03
CA ALA A 119 8.13 0.34 10.14
C ALA A 119 8.64 1.56 9.38
N ARG A 120 9.33 2.49 10.08
CA ARG A 120 10.01 3.62 9.44
C ARG A 120 11.37 3.19 8.91
N ARG A 121 11.72 3.61 7.70
CA ARG A 121 13.07 3.43 7.15
C ARG A 121 13.41 4.48 6.10
N PRO A 122 14.71 4.76 5.87
CA PRO A 122 15.14 5.49 4.69
C PRO A 122 14.73 4.75 3.42
N TRP A 123 14.14 5.47 2.46
CA TRP A 123 13.87 4.89 1.15
C TRP A 123 15.18 4.76 0.36
N GLN A 124 15.40 3.56 -0.17
CA GLN A 124 16.43 3.25 -1.14
C GLN A 124 15.83 2.25 -2.10
N ARG A 125 16.04 2.44 -3.41
CA ARG A 125 15.61 1.49 -4.43
C ARG A 125 16.08 0.09 -4.05
N GLY A 126 15.17 -0.89 -4.13
CA GLY A 126 15.46 -2.27 -3.81
C GLY A 126 15.35 -2.65 -2.33
N CYS A 127 15.17 -1.68 -1.41
CA CYS A 127 15.25 -1.97 0.03
C CYS A 127 14.11 -2.85 0.57
N ILE A 128 13.04 -3.03 -0.21
CA ILE A 128 11.86 -3.85 0.09
C ILE A 128 11.52 -4.83 -1.06
N ASP A 129 12.47 -5.18 -1.94
CA ASP A 129 12.18 -6.01 -3.11
C ASP A 129 11.59 -7.38 -2.76
N ASP A 130 12.09 -8.03 -1.70
CA ASP A 130 11.52 -9.30 -1.24
C ASP A 130 10.04 -9.16 -0.86
N LEU A 131 9.68 -8.07 -0.18
CA LEU A 131 8.30 -7.76 0.19
C LEU A 131 7.44 -7.43 -1.04
N LEU A 132 7.98 -6.68 -2.00
CA LEU A 132 7.29 -6.36 -3.26
C LEU A 132 7.05 -7.61 -4.09
N ARG A 133 8.00 -8.55 -4.12
CA ARG A 133 7.88 -9.85 -4.77
C ARG A 133 6.83 -10.71 -4.10
N ASP A 134 6.87 -10.84 -2.78
CA ASP A 134 5.84 -11.56 -2.02
C ASP A 134 4.44 -10.95 -2.22
N THR A 135 4.37 -9.63 -2.40
CA THR A 135 3.12 -8.93 -2.71
C THR A 135 2.63 -9.22 -4.14
N ALA A 136 3.53 -9.31 -5.11
CA ALA A 136 3.20 -9.66 -6.48
C ALA A 136 2.68 -11.11 -6.63
N ASP A 137 3.11 -12.00 -5.71
CA ASP A 137 2.69 -13.40 -5.63
C ASP A 137 1.44 -13.62 -4.76
N ASP A 138 0.81 -12.54 -4.26
CA ASP A 138 -0.32 -12.60 -3.31
C ASP A 138 0.00 -13.36 -2.00
N LYS A 139 1.29 -13.50 -1.65
CA LYS A 139 1.72 -14.06 -0.35
C LYS A 139 1.55 -13.05 0.77
N VAL A 140 1.67 -11.76 0.44
CA VAL A 140 1.46 -10.64 1.35
C VAL A 140 0.53 -9.63 0.69
N ALA A 141 -0.65 -9.41 1.28
CA ALA A 141 -1.65 -8.51 0.71
C ALA A 141 -1.88 -7.28 1.60
N GLY A 142 -2.23 -6.16 0.98
CA GLY A 142 -2.72 -4.97 1.71
C GLY A 142 -1.65 -4.03 2.24
N ILE A 143 -0.38 -4.20 1.86
CA ILE A 143 0.69 -3.30 2.31
C ILE A 143 0.51 -1.88 1.76
N LEU A 144 0.93 -0.90 2.55
CA LEU A 144 0.99 0.51 2.14
C LEU A 144 2.41 1.03 2.34
N ILE A 145 2.94 1.75 1.37
CA ILE A 145 4.18 2.52 1.50
C ILE A 145 3.82 3.99 1.39
N THR A 146 4.28 4.78 2.36
CA THR A 146 3.93 6.19 2.45
C THR A 146 5.12 7.03 2.89
N ASP A 147 5.16 8.29 2.48
CA ASP A 147 6.07 9.26 3.12
C ASP A 147 5.68 9.47 4.59
N ILE A 148 6.62 9.98 5.39
CA ILE A 148 6.41 10.18 6.84
C ILE A 148 5.31 11.19 7.20
N ARG A 149 4.80 11.97 6.25
CA ARG A 149 3.68 12.90 6.43
C ARG A 149 2.36 12.35 5.90
N MET A 150 2.35 11.11 5.42
CA MET A 150 1.18 10.43 4.84
C MET A 150 0.51 11.19 3.70
N GLN A 151 1.28 11.90 2.88
CA GLN A 151 0.73 12.70 1.79
C GLN A 151 0.56 11.90 0.49
N ARG A 152 1.37 10.87 0.30
CA ARG A 152 1.33 9.98 -0.86
C ARG A 152 1.40 8.53 -0.41
N ILE A 153 0.64 7.67 -1.08
CA ILE A 153 0.57 6.24 -0.77
C ILE A 153 0.84 5.45 -2.04
N HIS A 154 1.70 4.45 -1.94
CA HIS A 154 1.84 3.37 -2.89
C HIS A 154 1.28 2.08 -2.25
N HIS A 155 0.27 1.49 -2.87
CA HIS A 155 -0.39 0.26 -2.44
C HIS A 155 -0.21 -0.81 -3.53
N PRO A 156 0.88 -1.59 -3.48
CA PRO A 156 1.09 -2.70 -4.40
C PRO A 156 0.24 -3.91 -4.01
N TYR A 157 -0.07 -4.72 -5.02
CA TYR A 157 -0.75 -6.01 -4.93
C TYR A 157 -0.37 -6.84 -6.15
N ASP A 158 -0.98 -8.01 -6.32
CA ASP A 158 -0.76 -8.84 -7.50
C ASP A 158 -1.35 -8.20 -8.76
N GLY A 159 -0.55 -8.12 -9.82
CA GLY A 159 -0.91 -7.49 -11.10
C GLY A 159 -0.86 -5.96 -11.14
N GLY A 160 -0.52 -5.27 -10.06
CA GLY A 160 -0.35 -3.81 -10.10
C GLY A 160 -0.26 -3.10 -8.76
N ALA A 161 -0.40 -1.78 -8.82
CA ALA A 161 -0.42 -0.92 -7.65
C ALA A 161 -1.42 0.22 -7.80
N ASP A 162 -2.04 0.60 -6.68
CA ASP A 162 -2.72 1.88 -6.57
C ASP A 162 -1.78 2.92 -5.99
N VAL A 163 -1.84 4.12 -6.55
CA VAL A 163 -1.05 5.27 -6.11
C VAL A 163 -2.01 6.40 -5.79
N PHE A 164 -1.88 6.94 -4.59
CA PHE A 164 -2.64 8.08 -4.12
C PHE A 164 -1.70 9.27 -3.94
N LEU A 165 -1.99 10.36 -4.64
CA LEU A 165 -1.13 11.53 -4.69
C LEU A 165 -1.65 12.64 -3.78
N ALA A 166 -0.79 13.63 -3.49
CA ALA A 166 -1.19 14.72 -2.60
C ALA A 166 -2.20 15.67 -3.27
N THR A 167 -2.21 15.73 -4.61
CA THR A 167 -3.10 16.62 -5.38
C THR A 167 -3.53 15.99 -6.71
N PRO A 168 -4.67 16.42 -7.29
CA PRO A 168 -5.08 15.98 -8.63
C PRO A 168 -4.05 16.34 -9.71
N GLY A 169 -3.34 17.45 -9.56
CA GLY A 169 -2.28 17.85 -10.49
C GLY A 169 -1.08 16.89 -10.46
N GLU A 170 -0.68 16.42 -9.28
CA GLU A 170 0.35 15.36 -9.15
C GLU A 170 -0.11 14.06 -9.82
N ARG A 171 -1.36 13.65 -9.57
CA ARG A 171 -1.95 12.46 -10.20
C ARG A 171 -1.89 12.54 -11.73
N VAL A 172 -2.32 13.66 -12.33
CA VAL A 172 -2.29 13.83 -13.80
C VAL A 172 -0.87 13.72 -14.34
N ARG A 173 0.12 14.35 -13.69
CA ARG A 173 1.53 14.28 -14.11
C ARG A 173 2.09 12.86 -14.01
N MET A 174 1.80 12.13 -12.93
CA MET A 174 2.26 10.75 -12.77
C MET A 174 1.58 9.81 -13.78
N ARG A 175 0.25 9.91 -13.93
CA ARG A 175 -0.52 9.15 -14.92
C ARG A 175 0.05 9.33 -16.34
N ASN A 176 0.35 10.56 -16.75
CA ASN A 176 0.82 10.84 -18.10
C ASN A 176 2.25 10.35 -18.36
N ARG A 177 3.12 10.34 -17.34
CA ARG A 177 4.49 9.82 -17.47
C ARG A 177 4.53 8.30 -17.68
N HIS A 178 3.55 7.60 -17.11
CA HIS A 178 3.46 6.13 -17.13
C HIS A 178 2.21 5.64 -17.87
N ALA A 179 1.83 6.33 -18.95
CA ALA A 179 0.60 6.04 -19.68
C ALA A 179 0.53 4.61 -20.23
N ASP A 180 1.68 4.04 -20.60
CA ASP A 180 1.79 2.69 -21.14
C ASP A 180 1.59 1.58 -20.08
N TRP A 181 1.50 1.95 -18.80
CA TRP A 181 1.27 1.00 -17.70
C TRP A 181 -0.18 1.02 -17.22
N LEU A 182 -1.02 1.88 -17.78
CA LEU A 182 -2.42 2.00 -17.42
C LEU A 182 -3.25 0.88 -18.07
N SER A 183 -4.38 0.53 -17.43
CA SER A 183 -5.40 -0.30 -18.06
C SER A 183 -5.87 0.37 -19.35
N ARG A 184 -6.03 -0.43 -20.42
CA ARG A 184 -6.70 0.00 -21.65
C ARG A 184 -8.21 0.19 -21.43
N HIS A 185 -8.75 -0.31 -20.32
CA HIS A 185 -10.16 -0.18 -20.00
C HIS A 185 -10.50 1.27 -19.56
N PRO A 186 -11.59 1.88 -20.05
CA PRO A 186 -11.92 3.27 -19.76
C PRO A 186 -12.10 3.60 -18.27
N SER A 187 -12.50 2.62 -17.45
CA SER A 187 -12.66 2.79 -16.01
C SER A 187 -11.34 2.73 -15.24
N GLY A 188 -10.22 2.41 -15.89
CA GLY A 188 -8.94 2.14 -15.23
C GLY A 188 -8.97 0.89 -14.33
N LEU A 189 -10.02 0.07 -14.42
CA LEU A 189 -10.10 -1.24 -13.76
C LEU A 189 -9.46 -2.32 -14.61
#